data_AF-A0AA41S5K6-F1
#
_entry.id   AF-A0AA41S5K6-F1
#
_cell.length_a   1.000
_cell.length_b   1.000
_cell.length_c   1.000
_cell.angle_alpha   90.00
_cell.angle_beta   90.00
_cell.angle_gamma   90.00
#
_symmetry.space_group_name_H-M   'P 1'
#
loop_
_entity.id
_entity.type
_entity.pdbx_description
1 polymer ?
#
loop_
_entity_poly.entity_id
_entity_poly.type
_entity_poly.pdbx_seq_one_letter_code
_entity_poly.pdbx_strand_id
1 'polypeptide(L)' 'MHVHRIGRTGRAGDKDGTAYTLITLKEARFAGELVNSLIGAGQNVSVELMDLAMKDGRFRSKRDSRKGA' A
#
# COMPACT_ATOMS: atom_id res chain seq x y z
N MET A 1 -1.62 -2.88 -11.49
CA MET A 1 -2.78 -3.81 -11.59
C MET A 1 -3.69 -3.75 -10.36
N HIS A 2 -3.15 -3.73 -9.13
CA HIS A 2 -3.94 -3.71 -7.88
C HIS A 2 -5.06 -2.67 -7.83
N VAL A 3 -4.79 -1.41 -8.19
CA VAL A 3 -5.80 -0.32 -8.24
C VAL A 3 -7.00 -0.64 -9.14
N HIS A 4 -6.78 -1.34 -10.26
CA HIS A 4 -7.87 -1.75 -11.16
C HIS A 4 -8.77 -2.83 -10.56
N ARG A 5 -8.22 -3.67 -9.67
CA ARG A 5 -8.97 -4.70 -8.95
C ARG A 5 -9.82 -4.09 -7.83
N ILE A 6 -9.22 -3.26 -6.96
CA ILE A 6 -9.95 -2.66 -5.84
C ILE A 6 -11.04 -1.68 -6.31
N GLY A 7 -10.86 -1.02 -7.46
CA GLY A 7 -11.86 -0.14 -8.07
C GLY A 7 -13.10 -0.85 -8.65
N ARG A 8 -13.28 -2.16 -8.40
CA ARG A 8 -14.49 -2.92 -8.76
C ARG A 8 -15.57 -2.88 -7.68
N THR A 9 -15.23 -2.48 -6.45
CA THR A 9 -16.17 -2.33 -5.32
C THR A 9 -16.35 -0.86 -4.94
N GLY A 10 -17.38 -0.53 -4.15
CA GLY A 10 -17.61 0.82 -3.59
C GLY A 10 -17.92 1.90 -4.64
N ARG A 11 -19.00 1.75 -5.42
CA ARG A 11 -19.35 2.67 -6.52
C ARG A 11 -20.62 3.47 -6.23
N ALA A 12 -20.70 4.64 -6.85
CA ALA A 12 -21.90 5.50 -6.89
C ALA A 12 -22.49 5.89 -5.52
N GLY A 13 -21.70 5.82 -4.44
CA GLY A 13 -22.17 6.16 -3.09
C GLY A 13 -23.27 5.24 -2.55
N ASP A 14 -23.48 4.07 -3.16
CA ASP A 14 -24.50 3.11 -2.73
C ASP A 14 -24.11 2.43 -1.41
N LYS A 15 -23.08 1.58 -1.46
CA LYS A 15 -22.51 0.91 -0.29
C LYS A 15 -21.00 1.05 -0.28
N ASP A 16 -20.45 1.18 0.92
CA ASP A 16 -19.00 1.13 1.12
C ASP A 16 -18.44 -0.19 0.58
N GLY A 17 -17.37 -0.08 -0.21
CA GLY A 17 -16.68 -1.22 -0.77
C GLY A 17 -15.53 -1.66 0.14
N THR A 18 -15.42 -2.96 0.39
CA THR A 18 -14.26 -3.52 1.11
C THR A 18 -13.40 -4.36 0.16
N ALA A 19 -12.08 -4.17 0.22
CA ALA A 19 -11.11 -4.95 -0.55
C ALA A 19 -10.00 -5.48 0.36
N TYR A 20 -9.94 -6.80 0.53
CA TYR A 20 -8.88 -7.46 1.29
C TYR A 20 -7.72 -7.83 0.37
N THR A 21 -6.50 -7.49 0.79
CA THR A 21 -5.28 -7.86 0.08
C THR A 21 -4.45 -8.76 0.97
N LEU A 22 -4.37 -10.03 0.59
CA LEU A 22 -3.46 -10.98 1.22
C LEU A 22 -2.09 -10.85 0.56
N ILE A 23 -1.05 -10.78 1.37
CA ILE A 23 0.33 -10.61 0.92
C ILE A 23 1.25 -11.53 1.72
N THR A 24 2.29 -12.02 1.07
CA THR A 24 3.32 -12.86 1.66
C THR A 24 4.63 -12.08 1.84
N LEU A 25 5.53 -12.61 2.67
CA LEU A 25 6.85 -12.01 2.90
C LEU A 25 7.74 -11.91 1.64
N LYS A 26 7.41 -12.65 0.58
CA LYS A 26 8.15 -12.64 -0.70
C LYS A 26 7.80 -11.44 -1.57
N GLU A 27 6.75 -10.68 -1.22
CA GLU A 27 6.18 -9.62 -2.04
C GLU A 27 6.58 -8.20 -1.58
N ALA A 28 7.79 -8.04 -1.02
CA ALA A 28 8.29 -6.77 -0.47
C ALA A 28 8.19 -5.58 -1.43
N ARG A 29 8.45 -5.80 -2.73
CA ARG A 29 8.28 -4.77 -3.76
C ARG A 29 6.84 -4.29 -3.87
N PHE A 30 5.88 -5.22 -3.89
CA PHE A 30 4.46 -4.89 -3.95
C PHE A 30 3.98 -4.25 -2.65
N ALA A 31 4.50 -4.67 -1.49
CA ALA A 31 4.22 -4.03 -0.21
C ALA A 31 4.55 -2.53 -0.24
N GLY A 32 5.68 -2.12 -0.83
CA GLY A 32 6.02 -0.70 -0.99
C GLY A 32 5.02 0.07 -1.85
N GLU A 33 4.50 -0.52 -2.92
CA GLU A 33 3.43 0.09 -3.74
C GLU A 33 2.12 0.20 -2.95
N LEU A 34 1.75 -0.84 -2.21
CA LEU A 34 0.55 -0.88 -1.38
C LEU A 34 0.58 0.17 -0.26
N VAL A 35 1.71 0.32 0.45
CA VAL A 35 1.89 1.35 1.49
C VAL A 35 1.67 2.76 0.93
N ASN A 36 2.28 3.07 -0.22
CA ASN A 36 2.10 4.39 -0.85
C ASN A 36 0.63 4.63 -1.23
N SER A 37 -0.06 3.59 -1.73
CA SER A 37 -1.48 3.67 -2.09
C SER A 37 -2.37 3.91 -0.87
N LEU A 38 -2.14 3.20 0.24
CA LEU A 38 -2.92 3.35 1.46
C LEU A 38 -2.73 4.74 2.08
N ILE A 39 -1.48 5.22 2.18
CA ILE A 39 -1.18 6.58 2.66
C ILE A 39 -1.86 7.63 1.77
N GLY A 40 -1.72 7.50 0.45
CA GLY A 40 -2.33 8.43 -0.50
C GLY A 40 -3.86 8.45 -0.43
N ALA A 41 -4.48 7.36 0.00
CA ALA A 41 -5.92 7.24 0.23
C ALA A 41 -6.36 7.60 1.67
N GLY A 42 -5.43 8.04 2.53
CA GLY A 42 -5.71 8.34 3.94
C GLY A 42 -6.07 7.11 4.79
N GLN A 43 -5.71 5.91 4.33
CA GLN A 43 -5.95 4.66 5.05
C GLN A 43 -4.80 4.33 6.00
N ASN A 44 -5.12 3.65 7.09
CA ASN A 44 -4.11 3.17 8.03
C ASN A 44 -3.21 2.12 7.36
N VAL A 45 -1.90 2.25 7.61
CA VAL A 45 -0.89 1.26 7.23
C VAL A 45 -0.47 0.50 8.48
N SER A 46 -0.59 -0.83 8.46
CA SER A 46 -0.10 -1.64 9.58
C SER A 46 1.43 -1.60 9.65
N VAL A 47 1.96 -1.74 10.87
CA VAL A 47 3.41 -1.77 11.12
C VAL A 47 4.07 -2.90 10.32
N GLU A 48 3.47 -4.08 10.29
CA GLU A 48 4.01 -5.25 9.60
C GLU A 48 4.11 -5.05 8.08
N LEU A 49 3.13 -4.37 7.48
CA LEU A 49 3.15 -4.04 6.05
C LEU A 49 4.22 -2.99 5.76
N MET A 50 4.36 -2.00 6.64
CA MET A 50 5.41 -0.99 6.56
C MET A 50 6.81 -1.62 6.65
N ASP A 51 7.01 -2.55 7.59
CA ASP A 51 8.27 -3.27 7.77
C ASP A 51 8.60 -4.15 6.56
N LEU A 52 7.60 -4.84 6.00
CA LEU A 52 7.77 -5.60 4.77
C LEU A 52 8.17 -4.69 3.60
N ALA A 53 7.57 -3.52 3.47
CA ALA A 53 7.91 -2.54 2.44
C ALA A 53 9.35 -2.00 2.61
N MET A 54 9.83 -1.81 3.84
CA MET A 54 11.20 -1.35 4.11
C MET A 54 12.29 -2.35 3.71
N LYS A 55 11.93 -3.63 3.50
CA LYS A 55 12.84 -4.64 2.93
C LYS A 55 13.12 -4.40 1.45
N ASP A 56 12.26 -3.66 0.74
CA ASP A 56 12.54 -3.22 -0.63
C ASP A 56 13.48 -2.01 -0.62
N GLY A 57 14.68 -2.18 -1.19
CA GLY A 57 15.72 -1.15 -1.18
C GLY A 57 15.30 0.15 -1.88
N ARG A 58 14.46 0.08 -2.92
CA ARG A 58 13.98 1.27 -3.65
C ARG A 58 12.98 2.05 -2.80
N PHE A 59 12.04 1.36 -2.18
CA PHE A 59 11.07 1.97 -1.27
C PHE A 59 11.76 2.66 -0.09
N ARG A 60 12.70 1.97 0.57
CA ARG A 60 13.49 2.52 1.68
C ARG A 60 14.24 3.78 1.26
N SER A 61 15.03 3.71 0.19
CA SER A 61 15.79 4.86 -0.32
C SER A 61 14.91 6.08 -0.62
N LYS A 62 13.76 5.87 -1.27
CA LYS A 62 12.80 6.94 -1.60
C LYS A 62 12.11 7.53 -0.37
N ARG A 63 12.05 6.79 0.74
CA ARG A 63 11.45 7.28 1.99
C ARG A 63 12.47 8.04 2.82
N ASP A 64 13.69 7.55 2.90
CA ASP A 64 14.78 8.22 3.61
C ASP A 64 15.09 9.59 2.98
N SER A 65 15.08 9.69 1.64
CA SER A 65 15.23 10.97 0.95
C SER A 65 14.13 11.99 1.25
N ARG A 66 12.91 11.54 1.57
CA ARG A 66 11.81 12.41 1.99
C ARG A 66 11.89 12.84 3.45
N LYS A 67 12.62 12.09 4.30
CA LYS A 67 12.78 12.40 5.72
C LYS A 67 13.86 13.46 5.98
N GLY A 68 14.81 13.60 5.05
CA GLY A 68 15.87 14.61 5.10
C GLY A 68 15.54 15.92 4.37
N ALA A 69 14.30 16.10 3.91
CA ALA A 69 13.80 17.31 3.25
C ALA A 69 12.90 18.12 4.19
#